data_AF-A0A382BHK9-F1
#
_entry.id   AF-A0A382BHK9-F1
#
_cell.length_a   1.000
_cell.length_b   1.000
_cell.length_c   1.000
_cell.angle_alpha   90.00
_cell.angle_beta   90.00
_cell.angle_gamma   90.00
#
_symmetry.space_group_name_H-M   'P 1'
#
loop_
_entity.id
_entity.type
_entity.pdbx_description
1 polymer ?
#
loop_
_entity_poly.entity_id
_entity_poly.type
_entity_poly.pdbx_seq_one_letter_code
_entity_poly.pdbx_strand_id
1 'polypeptide(L)' 'VSEFLRSWLVVVVFGGLAVLLVGIFLGLGRLLRPKRETEQKVMNYESGVDPQGDRWSQSNIRYYV' A
#
# COMPACT_ATOMS: atom_id res chain seq x y z
N VAL A 1 -21.44 -32.04 7.65
CA VAL A 1 -20.88 -30.67 7.56
C VAL A 1 -20.84 -30.27 6.09
N SER A 2 -21.33 -29.08 5.73
CA SER A 2 -21.48 -28.62 4.32
C SER A 2 -20.13 -28.38 3.63
N GLU A 3 -19.96 -28.93 2.42
CA GLU A 3 -18.77 -28.73 1.56
C GLU A 3 -18.64 -27.28 1.11
N PHE A 4 -19.74 -26.65 0.69
CA PHE A 4 -19.79 -25.24 0.31
C PHE A 4 -19.19 -24.33 1.40
N LEU A 5 -19.59 -24.53 2.66
CA LEU A 5 -19.07 -23.75 3.78
C LEU A 5 -17.58 -24.00 4.01
N ARG A 6 -17.10 -25.23 3.83
CA ARG A 6 -15.67 -25.55 3.96
C ARG A 6 -14.84 -24.83 2.89
N SER A 7 -15.30 -24.84 1.63
CA SER A 7 -14.59 -24.19 0.52
C SER A 7 -14.47 -22.68 0.73
N TRP A 8 -15.56 -22.01 1.13
CA TRP A 8 -15.51 -20.57 1.43
C TRP A 8 -14.68 -20.24 2.66
N LEU A 9 -14.73 -21.09 3.69
CA LEU A 9 -13.86 -20.93 4.86
C LEU A 9 -12.38 -20.99 4.47
N VAL A 10 -11.99 -21.91 3.58
CA VAL A 10 -10.61 -21.99 3.08
C VAL A 10 -10.21 -20.69 2.37
N VAL A 11 -11.07 -20.14 1.51
CA VAL A 11 -10.79 -18.86 0.82
C VAL A 11 -10.55 -17.73 1.81
N VAL A 12 -11.42 -17.60 2.82
CA VAL A 12 -11.30 -16.55 3.84
C VAL A 12 -10.04 -16.74 4.68
N VAL A 13 -9.75 -17.97 5.12
CA VAL A 13 -8.55 -18.26 5.91
C VAL A 13 -7.30 -17.98 5.10
N PHE A 14 -7.23 -18.43 3.84
CA PHE A 14 -6.07 -18.21 3.00
C PHE A 14 -5.86 -16.73 2.67
N GLY A 15 -6.92 -16.02 2.29
CA GLY A 15 -6.87 -14.57 2.06
C GLY A 15 -6.48 -13.80 3.32
N GLY A 16 -7.04 -14.18 4.47
CA GLY A 16 -6.69 -13.61 5.77
C GLY A 16 -5.22 -13.84 6.14
N LEU A 17 -4.71 -15.06 5.94
CA LEU A 17 -3.30 -15.38 6.16
C LEU A 17 -2.37 -14.59 5.23
N ALA A 18 -2.75 -14.40 3.97
CA ALA A 18 -1.97 -13.59 3.01
C ALA A 18 -1.86 -12.13 3.47
N VAL A 19 -2.99 -11.51 3.84
CA VAL A 19 -3.01 -10.14 4.38
C VAL A 19 -2.21 -10.04 5.68
N LEU A 20 -2.39 -11.01 6.58
CA LEU A 20 -1.67 -11.06 7.86
C LEU A 20 -0.15 -11.19 7.65
N LEU A 21 0.30 -12.02 6.72
CA LEU A 21 1.71 -12.18 6.40
C LEU A 21 2.33 -10.87 5.92
N VAL A 22 1.69 -10.18 4.96
CA VAL A 22 2.15 -8.88 4.47
C VAL A 22 2.16 -7.85 5.60
N GLY A 23 1.09 -7.82 6.40
CA GLY A 23 0.98 -6.93 7.56
C GLY A 23 2.11 -7.16 8.58
N ILE A 24 2.48 -8.41 8.86
CA ILE A 24 3.60 -8.74 9.74
C ILE A 24 4.91 -8.21 9.18
N PHE A 25 5.22 -8.44 7.91
CA PHE A 25 6.49 -7.97 7.33
C PHE A 25 6.56 -6.44 7.26
N LEU A 26 5.47 -5.76 6.89
CA LEU A 26 5.40 -4.30 6.94
C LEU A 26 5.54 -3.77 8.38
N GLY A 27 4.90 -4.43 9.34
CA GLY A 27 4.97 -4.11 10.77
C GLY A 27 6.38 -4.27 11.33
N LEU A 28 7.04 -5.40 11.03
CA LEU A 28 8.43 -5.66 11.40
C LEU A 28 9.37 -4.63 10.77
N GLY A 29 9.22 -4.33 9.47
CA GLY A 29 10.01 -3.29 8.81
C GLY A 29 9.83 -1.92 9.47
N ARG A 30 8.60 -1.58 9.88
CA ARG A 30 8.31 -0.34 10.60
C ARG A 30 8.85 -0.31 12.03
N LEU A 31 8.92 -1.46 12.71
CA LEU A 31 9.43 -1.62 14.07
C LEU A 31 10.96 -1.56 14.11
N LEU A 32 11.63 -2.24 13.16
CA LEU A 32 13.08 -2.39 13.13
C LEU A 32 13.80 -1.18 12.52
N ARG A 33 13.17 -0.43 11.62
CA ARG A 33 13.85 0.69 10.93
C ARG A 33 14.17 1.85 11.89
N PRO A 34 15.33 2.51 11.74
CA PRO A 34 15.58 3.81 12.38
C PRO A 34 14.54 4.85 11.91
N LYS A 35 13.90 5.53 12.87
CA LYS A 35 12.91 6.58 12.57
C LYS A 35 13.52 7.97 12.81
N ARG A 36 13.78 8.71 11.73
CA ARG A 36 14.16 10.14 11.78
C ARG A 36 13.49 10.88 10.63
N GLU A 37 12.30 11.42 10.92
CA GLU A 37 11.52 12.26 10.00
C GLU A 37 12.18 13.66 9.93
N THR A 38 12.36 14.17 8.71
CA THR A 38 12.81 15.53 8.42
C THR A 38 12.00 16.02 7.21
N GLU A 39 11.79 17.32 7.09
CA GLU A 39 11.00 17.90 5.99
C GLU A 39 11.50 17.44 4.61
N GLN A 40 12.82 17.41 4.41
CA GLN A 40 13.45 16.98 3.16
C GLN A 40 13.21 15.49 2.84
N LYS A 41 13.00 14.63 3.84
CA LYS A 41 12.75 13.19 3.63
C LYS A 41 11.31 12.87 3.30
N VAL A 42 10.38 13.76 3.68
CA VAL A 42 8.95 13.61 3.41
C VAL A 42 8.48 14.47 2.23
N MET A 43 9.37 15.30 1.68
CA MET A 43 9.17 16.06 0.45
C MET A 43 9.13 15.12 -0.76
N ASN A 44 8.20 15.38 -1.69
CA ASN A 44 8.14 14.64 -2.95
C ASN A 44 9.40 14.89 -3.78
N TYR A 45 9.88 13.85 -4.46
CA TYR A 45 11.04 13.97 -5.35
C TYR A 45 10.66 14.68 -6.65
N GLU A 46 11.38 15.76 -6.98
CA GLU A 46 11.23 16.50 -8.24
C GLU A 46 12.61 16.88 -8.81
N SER A 47 13.46 15.88 -9.09
CA SER A 47 14.76 16.05 -9.76
C SER A 47 15.69 17.17 -9.23
N GLY A 48 15.59 17.49 -7.94
CA GLY A 48 16.40 18.52 -7.28
C GLY A 48 15.79 19.93 -7.27
N VAL A 49 14.59 20.12 -7.81
CA VAL A 49 13.79 21.36 -7.62
C VAL A 49 12.71 21.14 -6.57
N ASP A 50 12.08 22.24 -6.14
CA ASP A 50 10.95 22.17 -5.22
C ASP A 50 9.75 21.50 -5.90
N PRO A 51 9.12 20.51 -5.24
CA PRO A 51 8.00 19.80 -5.85
C PRO A 51 6.77 20.70 -6.00
N GLN A 52 6.22 20.73 -7.20
CA GLN A 52 5.00 21.48 -7.51
C GLN A 52 3.77 20.60 -7.20
N GLY A 53 2.89 21.08 -6.32
CA GLY A 53 1.82 20.27 -5.70
C GLY A 53 0.50 20.21 -6.46
N ASP A 54 0.33 21.01 -7.51
CA ASP A 54 -0.95 21.08 -8.20
C ASP A 54 -0.95 20.19 -9.43
N ARG A 55 -2.05 19.46 -9.63
CA ARG A 55 -2.32 18.64 -10.81
C ARG A 55 -2.27 19.52 -12.07
N TRP A 56 -1.09 19.67 -12.65
CA TRP A 56 -0.89 20.39 -13.91
C TRP A 56 -1.38 19.60 -15.12
N SER A 57 -1.91 18.39 -14.91
CA SER A 57 -2.41 17.54 -15.97
C SER A 57 -3.91 17.32 -15.88
N GLN A 58 -4.59 17.59 -16.99
CA GLN A 58 -5.98 17.21 -17.18
C GLN A 58 -6.12 15.69 -17.09
N SER A 59 -7.03 15.22 -16.23
CA SER A 59 -7.42 13.80 -16.22
C SER A 59 -7.99 13.43 -17.59
N ASN A 60 -7.31 12.54 -18.30
CA ASN A 60 -7.69 12.19 -19.66
C ASN A 60 -8.82 11.16 -19.65
N ILE A 61 -9.85 11.36 -20.49
CA ILE A 61 -11.01 10.45 -20.61
C ILE A 61 -10.64 9.03 -21.06
N ARG A 62 -9.49 8.86 -21.73
CA ARG A 62 -8.98 7.55 -22.19
C ARG A 62 -8.66 6.56 -21.06
N TYR A 63 -8.55 7.03 -19.81
CA TYR A 63 -8.35 6.15 -18.66
C TYR A 63 -9.66 5.79 -17.97
N TYR A 64 -10.77 6.34 -18.46
CA TYR A 64 -12.12 6.04 -18.00
C TYR A 64 -12.84 5.06 -18.92
N VAL A 65 -12.73 5.25 -20.25
CA VAL A 65 -13.26 4.35 -21.28
C VAL A 65 -12.30 3.19 -21.52
#